data_AF-A0A699T3B1-F1
#
_entry.id   AF-A0A699T3B1-F1
#
_cell.length_a   1.000
_cell.length_b   1.000
_cell.length_c   1.000
_cell.angle_alpha   90.00
_cell.angle_beta   90.00
_cell.angle_gamma   90.00
#
_symmetry.space_group_name_H-M   'P 1'
#
loop_
_entity.id
_entity.type
_entity.pdbx_description
1 polymer ?
#
loop_
_entity_poly.entity_id
_entity_poly.type
_entity_poly.pdbx_seq_one_letter_code
_entity_poly.pdbx_strand_id
1 'polypeptide(L)'
;NRSIIRLWHGKTPYELLHSKLPDLSFFHVFGALCYPTNDSENLGKLQPKADIRIFIGYAPSKKAFRIYNRHTRRIVETIHVDFDELTTMAFEQCSSRPALNEMTHGTISSGLV
;
A
#
# COMPACT_ATOMS: atom_id res chain seq x y z
N ASN A 1 3.21 -17.45 -13.04
CA ASN A 1 4.23 -16.43 -13.41
C ASN A 1 5.64 -16.78 -12.95
N ARG A 2 6.18 -17.93 -13.35
CA ARG A 2 7.62 -18.22 -13.26
C ARG A 2 8.08 -18.69 -14.64
N SER A 3 8.20 -17.77 -15.59
CA SER A 3 8.76 -18.12 -16.90
C SER A 3 10.28 -18.23 -16.77
N ILE A 4 10.83 -19.34 -17.27
CA ILE A 4 12.28 -19.63 -17.28
C ILE A 4 13.05 -18.56 -18.09
N ILE A 5 12.34 -17.84 -18.96
CA ILE A 5 12.84 -16.78 -19.85
C ILE A 5 13.63 -15.70 -19.09
N ARG A 6 13.19 -15.31 -17.88
CA ARG A 6 13.91 -14.30 -17.08
C ARG A 6 15.25 -14.80 -16.57
N LEU A 7 15.37 -16.10 -16.26
CA LEU A 7 16.58 -16.69 -15.69
C LEU A 7 17.73 -16.72 -16.71
N TRP A 8 17.43 -16.91 -17.99
CA TRP A 8 18.43 -17.07 -19.05
C TRP A 8 18.84 -15.76 -19.70
N HIS A 9 17.90 -14.82 -19.85
CA HIS A 9 18.16 -13.56 -20.56
C HIS A 9 18.32 -12.35 -19.63
N GLY A 10 18.02 -12.48 -18.34
CA GLY A 10 18.02 -11.36 -17.39
C GLY A 10 16.97 -10.27 -17.69
N LYS A 11 16.10 -10.50 -18.69
CA LYS A 11 15.11 -9.55 -19.19
C LYS A 11 13.69 -9.98 -18.84
N THR A 12 12.79 -9.00 -18.78
CA THR A 12 11.36 -9.30 -18.62
C THR A 12 10.76 -9.81 -19.94
N PRO A 13 9.68 -10.63 -19.92
CA PRO A 13 9.02 -11.07 -21.15
C PRO A 13 8.55 -9.90 -22.04
N TYR A 14 8.17 -8.77 -21.43
CA TYR A 14 7.78 -7.55 -22.15
C TYR A 14 8.96 -6.96 -22.93
N GLU A 15 10.13 -6.85 -22.30
CA GLU A 15 11.35 -6.40 -22.96
C GLU A 15 11.76 -7.31 -24.11
N LEU A 16 11.58 -8.62 -23.98
CA LEU A 16 11.92 -9.56 -25.04
C LEU A 16 11.00 -9.40 -26.26
N LEU A 17 9.71 -9.17 -26.04
CA LEU A 17 8.72 -9.06 -27.11
C LEU A 17 8.75 -7.69 -27.80
N HIS A 18 8.96 -6.62 -27.04
CA HIS A 18 8.84 -5.25 -27.53
C HIS A 18 10.17 -4.50 -27.62
N SER A 19 11.28 -5.11 -27.18
CA SER A 19 12.61 -4.48 -27.12
C SER A 19 12.62 -3.14 -26.38
N LYS A 20 11.66 -2.92 -25.47
CA LYS A 20 11.46 -1.69 -24.70
C LYS A 20 11.25 -2.03 -23.23
N LEU A 21 11.78 -1.19 -22.34
CA LEU A 21 11.49 -1.27 -20.90
C LEU A 21 9.99 -1.00 -20.64
N PRO A 22 9.34 -1.79 -19.77
CA PRO A 22 7.97 -1.53 -19.38
C PRO A 22 7.89 -0.22 -18.59
N ASP A 23 6.87 0.60 -18.88
CA ASP A 23 6.52 1.74 -18.05
C ASP A 23 5.73 1.25 -16.84
N LEU A 24 6.28 1.49 -15.65
CA LEU A 24 5.69 1.08 -14.37
C LEU A 24 5.12 2.26 -13.57
N SER A 25 5.13 3.48 -14.12
CA SER A 25 4.68 4.70 -13.42
C SER A 25 3.21 4.67 -12.98
N PHE A 26 2.38 3.82 -13.59
CA PHE A 26 0.98 3.63 -13.22
C PHE A 26 0.79 2.73 -11.99
N PHE A 27 1.80 1.93 -11.64
CA PHE A 27 1.69 0.99 -10.53
C PHE A 27 2.07 1.66 -9.21
N HIS A 28 1.25 1.44 -8.19
CA HIS A 28 1.40 2.03 -6.86
C HIS A 28 1.28 0.93 -5.80
N VAL A 29 1.92 1.16 -4.65
CA VAL A 29 1.95 0.19 -3.55
C VAL A 29 0.59 0.13 -2.86
N PHE A 30 -0.01 -1.07 -2.78
CA PHE A 30 -1.23 -1.31 -2.01
C PHE A 30 -1.06 -0.87 -0.54
N GLY A 31 -2.06 -0.18 0.00
CA GLY A 31 -2.00 0.37 1.35
C GLY A 31 -1.30 1.72 1.47
N ALA A 32 -0.79 2.29 0.37
CA ALA A 32 -0.22 3.64 0.38
C ALA A 32 -1.24 4.70 0.79
N LEU A 33 -0.74 5.72 1.49
CA LEU A 33 -1.51 6.92 1.74
C LEU A 33 -1.64 7.69 0.44
N CYS A 34 -2.85 8.17 0.20
CA CYS A 34 -3.17 8.85 -1.04
C CYS A 34 -4.08 10.04 -0.76
N TYR A 35 -3.87 11.08 -1.55
CA TYR A 35 -4.54 12.37 -1.44
C TYR A 35 -5.29 12.59 -2.75
N PRO A 36 -6.59 12.26 -2.79
CA PRO A 36 -7.41 12.57 -3.95
C PRO A 36 -7.50 14.07 -4.09
N THR A 37 -7.35 14.56 -5.32
CA THR A 37 -7.65 15.96 -5.62
C THR A 37 -9.14 16.18 -5.40
N ASN A 38 -9.49 16.80 -4.27
CA ASN A 38 -10.88 17.08 -3.93
C ASN A 38 -11.34 18.28 -4.78
N ASP A 39 -11.95 18.02 -5.94
CA ASP A 39 -12.59 19.05 -6.77
C ASP A 39 -13.94 19.54 -6.19
N SER A 40 -14.25 19.23 -4.93
CA SER A 40 -15.49 19.66 -4.32
C SER A 40 -15.47 21.17 -4.11
N GLU A 41 -16.24 21.89 -4.94
CA GLU A 41 -16.45 23.35 -4.92
C GLU A 41 -16.90 23.93 -3.56
N ASN A 42 -17.17 23.08 -2.56
CA ASN A 42 -17.73 23.42 -1.25
C ASN A 42 -16.72 23.41 -0.09
N LEU A 43 -15.42 23.35 -0.35
CA LEU A 43 -14.42 23.47 0.71
C LEU A 43 -14.34 24.92 1.20
N GLY A 44 -15.06 25.23 2.28
CA GLY A 44 -14.90 26.49 3.01
C GLY A 44 -13.43 26.71 3.39
N LYS A 45 -13.00 27.97 3.50
CA LYS A 45 -11.60 28.44 3.65
C LYS A 45 -10.75 27.79 4.78
N LEU A 46 -11.35 26.96 5.64
CA LEU A 46 -10.73 26.31 6.81
C LEU A 46 -10.83 24.78 6.81
N GLN A 47 -11.29 24.15 5.74
CA GLN A 47 -11.32 22.69 5.66
C GLN A 47 -9.91 22.11 5.51
N PRO A 48 -9.66 20.87 6.00
CA PRO A 48 -8.40 20.19 5.82
C PRO A 48 -7.97 20.19 4.34
N LYS A 49 -6.72 20.55 4.08
CA LYS A 49 -6.21 20.78 2.72
C LYS A 49 -6.26 19.52 1.83
N ALA A 50 -6.27 18.33 2.42
CA ALA A 50 -6.51 17.08 1.72
C ALA A 50 -7.05 16.01 2.67
N ASP A 51 -8.00 15.20 2.20
CA ASP A 51 -8.43 13.99 2.91
C ASP A 51 -7.41 12.88 2.70
N ILE A 52 -6.80 12.39 3.79
CA ILE A 52 -5.96 11.20 3.75
C ILE A 52 -6.84 9.98 3.49
N ARG A 53 -6.56 9.25 2.42
CA ARG A 53 -7.24 8.00 2.05
C ARG A 53 -6.21 6.89 1.82
N ILE A 54 -6.69 5.65 1.76
CA ILE A 54 -5.81 4.47 1.61
C ILE A 54 -6.03 3.86 0.23
N PHE A 55 -4.95 3.59 -0.49
CA PHE A 55 -5.02 2.92 -1.79
C PHE A 55 -5.37 1.43 -1.63
N ILE A 56 -6.48 0.99 -2.23
CA ILE A 56 -6.92 -0.42 -2.21
C ILE A 56 -6.58 -1.13 -3.53
N GLY A 57 -6.49 -0.41 -4.64
CA GLY A 57 -6.18 -1.03 -5.92
C GLY A 57 -6.77 -0.30 -7.11
N TYR A 58 -6.96 -1.03 -8.20
CA TYR A 58 -7.37 -0.47 -9.50
C TYR A 58 -8.85 -0.71 -9.76
N ALA A 59 -9.51 0.22 -10.45
CA ALA A 59 -10.87 0.05 -10.93
C ALA A 59 -10.90 -1.01 -12.06
N PRO A 60 -11.92 -1.88 -12.13
CA PRO A 60 -11.96 -2.99 -13.06
C PRO A 60 -12.20 -2.56 -14.52
N SER A 61 -12.92 -1.47 -14.73
CA SER A 61 -13.40 -1.04 -16.06
C SER A 61 -12.89 0.35 -16.49
N LYS A 62 -12.17 1.06 -15.61
CA LYS A 62 -11.73 2.44 -15.82
C LYS A 62 -10.27 2.58 -15.43
N LYS A 63 -9.56 3.53 -16.06
CA LYS A 63 -8.22 3.96 -15.62
C LYS A 63 -8.35 4.85 -14.38
N ALA A 64 -8.78 4.24 -13.28
CA ALA A 64 -9.04 4.89 -12.01
C ALA A 64 -8.53 4.02 -10.84
N PHE A 65 -8.31 4.65 -9.71
CA PHE A 65 -7.87 4.05 -8.48
C PHE A 65 -9.04 3.86 -7.52
N ARG A 66 -9.08 2.72 -6.84
CA ARG A 66 -9.98 2.41 -5.74
C ARG A 66 -9.31 2.83 -4.44
N ILE A 67 -9.95 3.77 -3.75
CA ILE A 67 -9.45 4.38 -2.53
C ILE A 67 -10.43 4.15 -1.39
N TYR A 68 -9.92 3.81 -0.21
CA TYR A 68 -10.69 3.67 1.00
C TYR A 68 -10.74 4.98 1.74
N ASN A 69 -11.95 5.46 2.00
CA ASN A 69 -12.15 6.55 2.96
C ASN A 69 -12.40 5.94 4.35
N ARG A 70 -11.47 6.18 5.28
CA ARG A 70 -11.58 5.68 6.67
C ARG A 70 -12.77 6.29 7.42
N HIS A 71 -13.13 7.52 7.11
CA HIS A 71 -14.19 8.26 7.79
C HIS A 71 -15.57 7.73 7.41
N THR A 72 -15.82 7.54 6.12
CA THR A 72 -17.11 7.06 5.62
C THR A 72 -17.18 5.54 5.50
N ARG A 73 -16.05 4.84 5.66
CA ARG A 73 -15.88 3.39 5.45
C ARG A 73 -16.30 2.92 4.05
N ARG A 74 -16.25 3.80 3.05
CA ARG A 74 -16.62 3.51 1.67
C ARG A 74 -15.39 3.47 0.77
N ILE A 75 -15.51 2.65 -0.29
CA ILE A 75 -14.57 2.61 -1.39
C ILE A 75 -15.07 3.58 -2.45
N VAL A 76 -14.21 4.50 -2.87
CA VAL A 76 -14.49 5.47 -3.94
C VAL A 76 -13.52 5.22 -5.08
N GLU A 77 -13.96 5.46 -6.31
CA GLU A 77 -13.11 5.43 -7.49
C GLU A 77 -12.75 6.85 -7.90
N THR A 78 -11.47 7.12 -8.16
CA THR A 78 -11.00 8.43 -8.61
C THR A 78 -9.80 8.29 -9.55
N ILE A 79 -9.62 9.26 -10.44
CA ILE A 79 -8.55 9.26 -11.46
C ILE A 79 -7.36 10.10 -10.96
N HIS A 80 -7.63 11.25 -10.34
CA HIS A 80 -6.62 12.20 -9.90
C HIS A 80 -6.31 11.99 -8.41
N VAL A 81 -5.14 11.43 -8.15
CA VAL A 81 -4.67 11.06 -6.82
C VAL A 81 -3.17 11.24 -6.75
N ASP A 82 -2.72 11.92 -5.70
CA ASP A 82 -1.30 11.97 -5.35
C ASP A 82 -1.00 10.87 -4.32
N PHE A 83 0.03 10.07 -4.58
CA PHE A 83 0.44 8.96 -3.72
C PHE A 83 1.67 9.32 -2.90
N ASP A 84 1.61 9.02 -1.61
CA ASP A 84 2.75 9.06 -0.71
C ASP A 84 3.20 7.64 -0.40
N GLU A 85 4.02 7.10 -1.30
CA GLU A 85 4.51 5.72 -1.23
C GLU A 85 5.58 5.53 -0.14
N LEU A 86 6.24 6.60 0.30
CA LEU A 86 7.30 6.55 1.33
C LEU A 86 6.73 6.31 2.73
N THR A 87 5.49 6.75 2.97
CA THR A 87 4.84 6.65 4.28
C THR A 87 4.15 5.30 4.52
N THR A 88 4.16 4.40 3.54
CA THR A 88 3.60 3.03 3.63
C THR A 88 4.15 2.22 4.81
N MET A 89 5.42 2.42 5.19
CA MET A 89 6.05 1.68 6.29
C MET A 89 5.52 2.06 7.69
N ALA A 90 4.76 3.14 7.82
CA ALA A 90 4.21 3.56 9.12
C ALA A 90 2.94 2.79 9.53
N PHE A 91 2.25 2.09 8.63
CA PHE A 91 1.02 1.36 8.99
C PHE A 91 1.32 0.04 9.73
N GLU A 92 2.42 -0.64 9.41
CA GLU A 92 2.93 -1.82 10.13
C GLU A 92 3.24 -1.51 11.62
N GLN A 93 3.54 -0.24 11.95
CA GLN A 93 3.78 0.19 13.33
C GLN A 93 2.49 0.31 14.16
N CYS A 94 1.33 0.53 13.53
CA CYS A 94 0.06 0.63 14.26
C CYS A 94 -0.58 -0.74 14.56
N SER A 95 -0.26 -1.78 13.79
CA SER A 95 -0.68 -3.16 14.08
C SER A 95 0.29 -3.89 15.02
N SER A 96 1.53 -3.42 15.15
CA SER A 96 2.53 -3.94 16.08
C SER A 96 2.52 -3.18 17.41
N ARG A 97 1.38 -3.20 18.11
CA ARG A 97 1.43 -3.00 19.56
C ARG A 97 2.10 -4.25 20.14
N PRO A 98 3.34 -4.22 20.66
CA PRO A 98 3.91 -5.40 21.26
C PRO A 98 3.17 -5.58 22.58
N ALA A 99 2.26 -6.56 22.64
CA ALA A 99 1.86 -7.11 23.91
C ALA A 99 3.11 -7.80 24.47
N LEU A 100 3.89 -7.02 25.24
CA LEU A 100 5.07 -7.46 25.94
C LEU A 100 4.58 -8.36 27.07
N ASN A 101 4.36 -9.63 26.74
CA ASN A 101 4.12 -10.65 27.72
C ASN A 101 5.51 -11.10 28.18
N GLU A 102 6.00 -10.52 29.27
CA GLU A 102 7.17 -11.02 29.98
C GLU A 102 6.94 -12.49 30.33
N MET A 103 7.62 -13.38 29.60
CA MET A 103 7.68 -14.79 29.96
C MET A 103 8.86 -14.94 30.91
N THR A 104 8.58 -14.83 32.20
CA THR A 104 9.55 -15.04 33.28
C THR A 104 10.16 -16.44 33.12
N HIS A 105 11.49 -16.48 33.01
CA HIS A 105 12.24 -17.72 32.90
C HIS A 105 12.14 -18.46 34.24
N GLY A 106 11.34 -19.53 34.29
CA GLY A 106 11.22 -20.39 35.47
C GLY A 106 12.55 -21.09 35.74
N THR A 107 13.19 -20.70 36.84
CA THR A 107 14.34 -21.38 37.44
C THR A 107 13.98 -22.82 37.75
N ILE A 108 14.56 -23.79 37.03
CA ILE A 108 14.45 -25.21 37.37
C ILE A 108 15.50 -25.49 38.45
N SER A 109 15.03 -25.53 39.70
CA SER A 109 15.76 -26.00 40.87
C SER A 109 16.00 -27.52 40.77
N SER A 110 17.21 -27.91 41.17
CA SER A 110 17.74 -29.25 41.36
C SER A 110 16.85 -30.21 42.18
N GLY A 111 16.93 -31.51 41.88
CA GLY A 111 16.49 -32.60 42.78
C GLY A 111 16.81 -34.01 42.27
N LEU A 112 17.71 -34.70 42.97
CA LEU A 112 18.04 -36.13 42.90
C LEU A 112 16.83 -37.07 42.78
N VAL A 113 16.97 -38.19 42.07
CA VAL A 113 17.17 -39.58 42.59
C VAL A 113 17.83 -40.41 41.49
#